data_AF-A0A929U8D9-F1
#
_entry.id   AF-A0A929U8D9-F1
#
_cell.length_a   1.000
_cell.length_b   1.000
_cell.length_c   1.000
_cell.angle_alpha   90.00
_cell.angle_beta   90.00
_cell.angle_gamma   90.00
#
_symmetry.space_group_name_H-M   'P 1'
#
loop_
_entity.id
_entity.type
_entity.pdbx_description
1 polymer ?
#
loop_
_entity_poly.entity_id
_entity_poly.type
_entity_poly.pdbx_seq_one_letter_code
_entity_poly.pdbx_strand_id
1 'polypeptide(L)'
;MIRLLFIFLYLVFFYFISIPLLFVEWVVSLLNKHYKRWLPLPLVTWSFRCITAISGAEVTVLGKENVPKDEAVLYVGNHQSYFDIVLTYARVPRRTGYMSKKELRYVPVIAQWMKYLHCLFLDRKDPRQGLLMMKQAAEDVKSGISFAIFPEGTRNTNPETLLPFHKGSFK
;
A
#
# COMPACT_ATOMS: atom_id res chain seq x y z
N MET A 1 4.60 -10.57 -22.92
CA MET A 1 5.00 -11.81 -22.22
C MET A 1 6.35 -11.69 -21.51
N ILE A 2 7.41 -11.22 -22.17
CA ILE A 2 8.75 -11.11 -21.55
C ILE A 2 8.83 -10.15 -20.34
N ARG A 3 8.15 -8.99 -20.38
CA ARG A 3 8.12 -8.06 -19.24
C ARG A 3 7.46 -8.65 -18.01
N LEU A 4 6.40 -9.46 -18.20
CA LEU A 4 5.73 -10.16 -17.10
C LEU A 4 6.65 -11.17 -16.43
N LEU A 5 7.46 -11.90 -17.22
CA LEU A 5 8.48 -12.80 -16.70
C LEU A 5 9.50 -12.03 -15.85
N PHE A 6 10.01 -10.89 -16.33
CA PHE A 6 10.95 -10.08 -15.55
C PHE A 6 10.34 -9.52 -14.27
N ILE A 7 9.09 -9.07 -14.30
CA ILE A 7 8.37 -8.65 -13.08
C ILE A 7 8.26 -9.83 -12.10
N PHE A 8 7.89 -11.03 -12.58
CA PHE A 8 7.81 -12.21 -11.75
C PHE A 8 9.15 -12.56 -11.12
N LEU A 9 10.22 -12.63 -11.90
CA LEU A 9 11.57 -12.89 -11.41
C LEU A 9 12.02 -11.83 -10.39
N TYR A 10 11.70 -10.55 -10.64
CA TYR A 10 11.98 -9.46 -9.72
C TYR A 10 11.21 -9.61 -8.40
N LEU A 11 9.93 -9.98 -8.44
CA LEU A 11 9.13 -10.21 -7.24
C LEU A 11 9.65 -11.38 -6.41
N VAL A 12 10.06 -12.48 -7.07
CA VAL A 12 10.69 -13.62 -6.41
C VAL A 12 12.01 -13.21 -5.74
N PHE A 13 12.87 -12.50 -6.47
CA PHE A 13 14.11 -11.94 -5.93
C PHE A 13 13.85 -11.02 -4.73
N PHE A 14 12.91 -10.08 -4.87
CA PHE A 14 12.54 -9.13 -3.81
C PHE A 14 11.96 -9.84 -2.57
N TYR A 15 11.21 -10.93 -2.78
CA TYR A 15 10.69 -11.74 -1.68
C TYR A 15 11.82 -12.37 -0.87
N PHE A 16 12.79 -13.02 -1.53
CA PHE A 16 13.90 -13.68 -0.84
C PHE A 16 14.85 -12.70 -0.17
N ILE A 17 15.19 -11.58 -0.81
CA ILE A 17 16.05 -10.55 -0.18
C ILE A 17 15.34 -9.84 0.98
N SER A 18 14.01 -9.80 0.98
CA SER A 18 13.24 -9.22 2.10
C SER A 18 13.38 -10.02 3.39
N ILE A 19 13.62 -11.33 3.33
CA ILE A 19 13.74 -12.18 4.52
C ILE A 19 14.88 -11.72 5.44
N PRO A 20 16.15 -11.62 4.98
CA PRO A 20 17.24 -11.11 5.83
C PRO A 20 17.01 -9.66 6.25
N LEU A 21 16.44 -8.80 5.39
CA LEU A 21 16.14 -7.42 5.75
C LEU A 21 15.13 -7.32 6.90
N LEU A 22 14.05 -8.10 6.84
CA LEU A 22 13.04 -8.17 7.89
C LEU A 22 13.60 -8.78 9.17
N PHE A 23 14.52 -9.75 9.07
CA PHE A 23 15.21 -10.31 10.22
C PHE A 23 16.08 -9.25 10.92
N VAL A 24 16.85 -8.46 10.18
CA VAL A 24 17.65 -7.36 10.73
C VAL A 24 16.74 -6.31 11.40
N GLU A 25 15.67 -5.88 10.72
CA GLU A 25 14.66 -4.98 11.29
C GLU A 25 14.06 -5.51 12.61
N TRP A 26 13.80 -6.82 12.66
CA TRP A 26 13.31 -7.48 13.87
C TRP A 26 14.34 -7.46 14.99
N VAL A 27 15.59 -7.87 14.73
CA VAL A 27 16.68 -7.83 15.72
C VAL A 27 16.89 -6.42 16.25
N VAL A 28 16.98 -5.41 15.38
CA VAL A 28 17.14 -4.00 15.79
C VAL A 28 15.97 -3.53 16.66
N SER A 29 14.74 -3.95 16.34
CA SER A 29 13.57 -3.63 17.15
C SER A 29 13.57 -4.26 18.54
N LEU A 30 14.27 -5.39 18.73
CA LEU A 30 14.46 -5.99 20.06
C LEU A 30 15.50 -5.23 20.89
N LEU A 31 16.54 -4.71 20.23
CA LEU A 31 17.63 -3.99 20.89
C LEU A 31 17.25 -2.54 21.24
N ASN A 32 16.31 -1.93 20.51
CA ASN A 32 15.90 -0.55 20.71
C ASN A 32 14.37 -0.39 20.77
N LYS A 33 13.84 -0.20 21.98
CA LYS A 33 12.41 0.02 22.24
C LYS A 33 11.84 1.28 21.58
N HIS A 34 12.68 2.26 21.24
CA HIS A 34 12.29 3.50 20.55
C HIS A 34 12.56 3.45 19.04
N TYR A 35 12.88 2.27 18.49
CA TYR A 35 13.18 2.10 17.08
C TYR A 35 12.01 2.50 16.18
N LYS A 36 12.21 3.58 15.41
CA LYS A 36 11.29 4.00 14.35
C LYS A 36 11.77 3.39 13.02
N ARG A 37 11.02 2.41 12.50
CA ARG A 37 11.33 1.68 11.25
C ARG A 37 11.42 2.60 10.03
N TRP A 38 12.60 3.02 9.63
CA TRP A 38 12.78 3.98 8.53
C TRP A 38 12.91 3.33 7.15
N LEU A 39 13.25 2.04 7.09
CA LEU A 39 13.47 1.29 5.84
C LEU A 39 12.21 0.98 5.01
N PRO A 40 11.04 0.63 5.58
CA PRO A 40 9.92 0.09 4.80
C PRO A 40 9.45 1.01 3.67
N LEU A 41 9.28 2.31 3.95
CA LEU A 41 8.81 3.29 2.97
C LEU A 41 9.78 3.43 1.78
N PRO A 42 11.05 3.85 1.95
CA PRO A 42 11.94 4.04 0.82
C PRO A 42 12.19 2.75 0.03
N LEU A 43 12.27 1.60 0.72
CA LEU A 43 12.51 0.32 0.05
C LEU A 43 11.33 -0.12 -0.82
N VAL A 44 10.10 -0.04 -0.30
CA VAL A 44 8.90 -0.44 -1.05
C VAL A 44 8.60 0.57 -2.17
N THR A 45 8.78 1.86 -1.92
CA THR A 45 8.69 2.89 -2.95
C THR A 45 9.70 2.64 -4.07
N TRP A 46 10.96 2.31 -3.74
CA TRP A 46 11.97 1.97 -4.74
C TRP A 46 11.59 0.71 -5.52
N SER A 47 11.15 -0.34 -4.83
CA SER A 47 10.71 -1.60 -5.45
C SER A 47 9.57 -1.39 -6.45
N PHE A 48 8.57 -0.59 -6.09
CA PHE A 48 7.48 -0.26 -7.00
C PHE A 48 7.90 0.62 -8.19
N ARG A 49 8.90 1.49 -8.02
CA ARG A 49 9.51 2.22 -9.16
C ARG A 49 10.22 1.27 -10.11
N CYS A 50 10.96 0.29 -9.60
CA CYS A 50 11.56 -0.77 -10.42
C CYS A 50 10.49 -1.56 -11.18
N ILE A 51 9.41 -1.99 -10.52
CA ILE A 51 8.31 -2.70 -11.20
C ILE A 51 7.68 -1.84 -12.31
N THR A 52 7.47 -0.54 -12.06
CA THR A 52 6.97 0.41 -13.07
C THR A 52 7.93 0.52 -14.27
N ALA A 53 9.24 0.58 -14.01
CA ALA A 53 10.24 0.62 -15.08
C ALA A 53 10.28 -0.69 -15.89
N ILE A 54 10.27 -1.85 -15.22
CA ILE A 54 10.30 -3.17 -15.87
C ILE A 54 9.02 -3.41 -16.70
N SER A 55 7.86 -2.93 -16.25
CA SER A 55 6.62 -3.02 -17.02
C SER A 55 6.66 -2.19 -18.31
N GLY A 56 7.55 -1.18 -18.36
CA GLY A 56 7.62 -0.20 -19.43
C GLY A 56 6.37 0.67 -19.50
N ALA A 57 5.71 0.88 -18.35
CA ALA A 57 4.58 1.79 -18.25
C ALA A 57 5.09 3.24 -18.29
N GLU A 58 4.56 4.01 -19.23
CA GLU A 58 4.70 5.46 -19.21
C GLU A 58 3.68 6.04 -18.23
N VAL A 59 4.13 6.92 -17.35
CA VAL A 59 3.28 7.44 -16.28
C VAL A 59 3.30 8.96 -16.27
N THR A 60 2.17 9.53 -16.67
CA THR A 60 1.88 10.96 -16.52
C THR A 60 1.29 11.22 -15.13
N VAL A 61 1.86 12.19 -14.41
CA VAL A 61 1.37 12.60 -13.09
C VAL A 61 1.04 14.08 -13.16
N LEU A 62 -0.21 14.43 -12.88
CA LEU A 62 -0.71 15.80 -12.84
C LEU A 62 -1.06 16.16 -11.40
N GLY A 63 -0.85 17.42 -10.99
CA GLY A 63 -1.26 17.91 -9.67
C GLY A 63 -0.46 17.34 -8.49
N LYS A 64 0.76 16.86 -8.71
CA LYS A 64 1.61 16.28 -7.63
C LYS A 64 1.97 17.31 -6.58
N GLU A 65 2.13 18.56 -7.00
CA GLU A 65 2.36 19.74 -6.19
C GLU A 65 1.23 20.02 -5.18
N ASN A 66 0.01 19.52 -5.45
CA ASN A 66 -1.13 19.67 -4.54
C ASN A 66 -1.07 18.71 -3.34
N VAL A 67 -0.14 17.75 -3.33
CA VAL A 67 -0.03 16.76 -2.25
C VAL A 67 0.79 17.33 -1.08
N PRO A 68 0.20 17.52 0.11
CA PRO A 68 0.92 18.03 1.27
C PRO A 68 2.07 17.11 1.70
N LYS A 69 3.20 17.72 2.08
CA LYS A 69 4.44 17.01 2.46
C LYS A 69 4.75 17.05 3.97
N ASP A 70 4.04 17.91 4.69
CA ASP A 70 4.10 18.14 6.13
C ASP A 70 2.91 17.51 6.89
N GLU A 71 1.71 17.39 6.32
CA GLU A 71 0.54 16.76 6.98
C GLU A 71 0.02 15.44 6.38
N ALA A 72 -0.47 14.53 7.22
CA ALA A 72 -1.03 13.26 6.74
C ALA A 72 -2.33 13.48 5.98
N VAL A 73 -2.54 12.72 4.91
CA VAL A 73 -3.72 12.83 4.06
C VAL A 73 -4.44 11.51 3.87
N LEU A 74 -5.71 11.60 3.50
CA LEU A 74 -6.49 10.49 2.97
C LEU A 74 -6.48 10.56 1.43
N TYR A 75 -5.80 9.62 0.78
CA TYR A 75 -5.89 9.42 -0.65
C TYR A 75 -7.14 8.62 -0.98
N VAL A 76 -7.93 9.12 -1.94
CA VAL A 76 -9.12 8.44 -2.44
C VAL A 76 -8.95 8.27 -3.95
N GLY A 77 -9.03 7.03 -4.41
CA GLY A 77 -8.90 6.71 -5.84
C GLY A 77 -9.90 5.66 -6.29
N ASN A 78 -10.18 5.61 -7.60
CA ASN A 78 -10.84 4.48 -8.22
C ASN A 78 -9.90 3.26 -8.27
N HIS A 79 -10.46 2.06 -8.38
CA HIS A 79 -9.67 0.82 -8.39
C HIS A 79 -9.90 0.05 -9.67
N GLN A 80 -8.85 -0.18 -10.46
CA GLN A 80 -8.93 -0.83 -11.77
C GLN A 80 -7.91 -1.96 -11.92
N SER A 81 -6.78 -1.90 -11.20
CA SER A 81 -5.68 -2.83 -11.41
C SER A 81 -4.93 -3.18 -10.13
N TYR A 82 -4.19 -4.28 -10.18
CA TYR A 82 -3.13 -4.52 -9.20
C TYR A 82 -2.05 -3.42 -9.27
N PHE A 83 -1.89 -2.80 -10.45
CA PHE A 83 -0.91 -1.75 -10.69
C PHE A 83 -1.24 -0.43 -9.98
N ASP A 84 -2.48 -0.23 -9.52
CA ASP A 84 -2.89 0.99 -8.81
C ASP A 84 -2.02 1.23 -7.57
N ILE A 85 -1.74 0.17 -6.81
CA ILE A 85 -0.88 0.23 -5.62
C ILE A 85 0.57 0.52 -6.01
N VAL A 86 1.07 -0.15 -7.06
CA VAL A 86 2.43 0.05 -7.56
C VAL A 86 2.63 1.51 -7.97
N LEU A 87 1.68 2.08 -8.71
CA LEU A 87 1.75 3.45 -9.19
C LEU A 87 1.61 4.47 -8.06
N THR A 88 0.60 4.32 -7.21
CA THR A 88 0.29 5.30 -6.15
C THR A 88 1.35 5.29 -5.04
N TYR A 89 1.72 4.11 -4.54
CA TYR A 89 2.65 3.98 -3.42
C TYR A 89 4.10 4.35 -3.81
N ALA A 90 4.48 4.23 -5.10
CA ALA A 90 5.75 4.74 -5.59
C ALA A 90 5.91 6.28 -5.49
N ARG A 91 4.82 6.99 -5.19
CA ARG A 91 4.70 8.46 -5.28
C ARG A 91 4.31 9.13 -3.96
N VAL A 92 3.86 8.39 -2.95
CA VAL A 92 3.52 8.97 -1.66
C VAL A 92 4.76 9.56 -0.97
N PRO A 93 4.68 10.76 -0.37
CA PRO A 93 5.83 11.39 0.29
C PRO A 93 6.11 10.81 1.68
N ARG A 94 5.15 10.07 2.26
CA ARG A 94 5.21 9.54 3.63
C ARG A 94 4.57 8.16 3.72
N ARG A 95 4.76 7.51 4.88
CA ARG A 95 4.13 6.22 5.16
C ARG A 95 2.63 6.33 4.97
N THR A 96 2.10 5.46 4.12
CA THR A 96 0.70 5.46 3.73
C THR A 96 0.14 4.06 3.92
N GLY A 97 -0.84 3.90 4.79
CA GLY A 97 -1.58 2.65 4.95
C GLY A 97 -2.55 2.43 3.80
N TYR A 98 -2.85 1.17 3.50
CA TYR A 98 -3.85 0.79 2.49
C TYR A 98 -4.82 -0.25 3.05
N MET A 99 -6.06 -0.22 2.57
CA MET A 99 -6.98 -1.34 2.77
C MET A 99 -6.66 -2.50 1.82
N SER A 100 -6.46 -3.67 2.40
CA SER A 100 -6.08 -4.89 1.70
C SER A 100 -7.03 -6.03 2.00
N LYS A 101 -7.07 -7.02 1.11
CA LYS A 101 -7.77 -8.29 1.32
C LYS A 101 -7.18 -9.04 2.52
N LYS A 102 -8.04 -9.63 3.38
CA LYS A 102 -7.61 -10.38 4.57
C LYS A 102 -6.68 -11.54 4.26
N GLU A 103 -6.81 -12.15 3.08
CA GLU A 103 -6.03 -13.33 2.67
C GLU A 103 -4.54 -13.00 2.57
N LEU A 104 -4.17 -11.75 2.27
CA LEU A 104 -2.77 -11.33 2.20
C LEU A 104 -2.06 -11.37 3.56
N ARG A 105 -2.79 -11.46 4.68
CA ARG A 105 -2.21 -11.66 6.01
C ARG A 105 -1.46 -12.98 6.13
N TYR A 106 -1.82 -13.98 5.31
CA TYR A 106 -1.23 -15.32 5.37
C TYR A 106 0.05 -15.48 4.54
N VAL A 107 0.48 -14.43 3.82
CA VAL A 107 1.74 -14.45 3.06
C VAL A 107 2.81 -13.73 3.90
N PRO A 108 3.72 -14.43 4.60
CA PRO A 108 4.45 -13.87 5.74
C PRO A 108 5.26 -12.60 5.45
N VAL A 109 6.11 -12.63 4.41
CA VAL A 109 6.97 -11.50 4.04
C VAL A 109 6.13 -10.30 3.57
N ILE A 110 5.12 -10.55 2.74
CA ILE A 110 4.21 -9.50 2.25
C ILE A 110 3.44 -8.91 3.41
N ALA A 111 2.84 -9.74 4.26
CA ALA A 111 2.07 -9.32 5.42
C ALA A 111 2.92 -8.47 6.38
N GLN A 112 4.20 -8.79 6.55
CA GLN A 112 5.09 -8.03 7.43
C GLN A 112 5.40 -6.64 6.86
N TRP A 113 5.72 -6.53 5.58
CA TRP A 113 5.88 -5.21 4.94
C TRP A 113 4.60 -4.39 5.04
N MET A 114 3.45 -4.99 4.75
CA MET A 114 2.15 -4.35 4.84
C MET A 114 1.86 -3.82 6.25
N LYS A 115 2.19 -4.59 7.30
CA LYS A 115 2.07 -4.13 8.70
C LYS A 115 2.98 -2.94 8.99
N TYR A 116 4.24 -2.99 8.55
CA TYR A 116 5.19 -1.88 8.74
C TYR A 116 4.80 -0.61 7.98
N LEU A 117 3.99 -0.75 6.94
CA LEU A 117 3.41 0.34 6.16
C LEU A 117 1.99 0.72 6.62
N HIS A 118 1.50 0.19 7.74
CA HIS A 118 0.17 0.49 8.30
C HIS A 118 -1.01 0.06 7.41
N CYS A 119 -0.84 -0.98 6.60
CA CYS A 119 -1.97 -1.56 5.86
C CYS A 119 -2.93 -2.32 6.78
N LEU A 120 -4.23 -2.17 6.52
CA LEU A 120 -5.30 -2.85 7.23
C LEU A 120 -5.87 -3.99 6.37
N PHE A 121 -6.17 -5.13 7.00
CA PHE A 121 -6.58 -6.37 6.32
C PHE A 121 -8.08 -6.60 6.45
N LEU A 122 -8.86 -6.07 5.51
CA LEU A 122 -10.32 -6.07 5.49
C LEU A 122 -10.92 -7.44 5.12
N ASP A 123 -11.80 -7.94 6.00
CA ASP A 123 -12.78 -8.94 5.63
C ASP A 123 -14.02 -8.28 5.00
N ARG A 124 -14.12 -8.38 3.67
CA ARG A 124 -15.26 -7.81 2.93
C ARG A 124 -16.59 -8.51 3.24
N LYS A 125 -16.55 -9.68 3.89
CA LYS A 125 -17.74 -10.41 4.33
C LYS A 125 -18.28 -9.92 5.69
N ASP A 126 -17.51 -9.10 6.41
CA ASP A 126 -17.91 -8.55 7.71
C ASP A 126 -17.95 -7.01 7.67
N PRO A 127 -19.13 -6.42 7.43
CA PRO A 127 -19.30 -4.97 7.41
C PRO A 127 -18.93 -4.27 8.73
N ARG A 128 -19.09 -4.95 9.88
CA ARG A 128 -18.75 -4.39 11.19
C ARG A 128 -17.24 -4.24 11.31
N GLN A 129 -16.48 -5.25 10.88
CA GLN A 129 -15.03 -5.17 10.82
C GLN A 129 -14.58 -4.06 9.88
N GLY A 130 -15.25 -3.89 8.73
CA GLY A 130 -14.97 -2.79 7.81
C GLY A 130 -15.09 -1.41 8.46
N LEU A 131 -16.15 -1.18 9.24
CA LEU A 131 -16.32 0.07 9.98
C LEU A 131 -15.21 0.29 11.02
N LEU A 132 -14.80 -0.75 11.75
CA LEU A 132 -13.71 -0.66 12.71
C LEU A 132 -12.37 -0.32 12.03
N MET A 133 -12.12 -0.87 10.83
CA MET A 133 -10.92 -0.55 10.07
C MET A 133 -10.92 0.87 9.50
N MET A 134 -12.08 1.39 9.07
CA MET A 134 -12.18 2.80 8.68
C MET A 134 -11.88 3.72 9.86
N LYS A 135 -12.40 3.41 11.06
CA LYS A 135 -12.05 4.14 12.28
C LYS A 135 -10.55 4.08 12.58
N GLN A 136 -9.93 2.91 12.47
CA GLN A 136 -8.47 2.77 12.65
C GLN A 136 -7.70 3.60 11.62
N ALA A 137 -8.11 3.59 10.35
CA ALA A 137 -7.48 4.40 9.31
C ALA A 137 -7.62 5.90 9.61
N ALA A 138 -8.77 6.34 10.13
CA ALA A 138 -8.96 7.72 10.55
C ALA A 138 -8.04 8.10 11.73
N GLU A 139 -7.86 7.21 12.71
CA GLU A 139 -6.90 7.42 13.81
C GLU A 139 -5.45 7.44 13.30
N ASP A 140 -5.10 6.58 12.35
CA ASP A 140 -3.78 6.57 11.71
C ASP A 140 -3.50 7.94 11.04
N VAL A 141 -4.47 8.48 10.29
CA VAL A 141 -4.38 9.83 9.69
C VAL A 141 -4.18 10.91 10.74
N LYS A 142 -4.98 10.91 11.82
CA LYS A 142 -4.81 11.86 12.94
C LYS A 142 -3.45 11.75 13.61
N SER A 143 -2.86 10.55 13.65
CA SER A 143 -1.54 10.29 14.24
C SER A 143 -0.36 10.67 13.32
N GLY A 144 -0.63 11.15 12.09
CA GLY A 144 0.40 11.57 11.14
C GLY A 144 0.76 10.52 10.07
N ILE A 145 -0.04 9.46 9.94
CA ILE A 145 0.17 8.38 8.95
C ILE A 145 -0.89 8.52 7.86
N SER A 146 -0.48 8.75 6.61
CA SER A 146 -1.46 8.85 5.53
C SER A 146 -2.18 7.53 5.30
N PHE A 147 -3.34 7.58 4.66
CA PHE A 147 -4.07 6.36 4.29
C PHE A 147 -4.62 6.47 2.88
N ALA A 148 -4.71 5.35 2.18
CA ALA A 148 -5.27 5.27 0.84
C ALA A 148 -6.45 4.29 0.82
N ILE A 149 -7.56 4.76 0.26
CA ILE A 149 -8.78 3.99 0.10
C ILE A 149 -9.24 3.94 -1.36
N PHE A 150 -9.88 2.83 -1.66
CA PHE A 150 -10.54 2.56 -2.92
C PHE A 150 -12.02 2.29 -2.63
N PRO A 151 -12.87 3.33 -2.61
CA PRO A 151 -14.22 3.25 -2.06
C PRO A 151 -15.18 2.38 -2.88
N GLU A 152 -14.80 2.01 -4.11
CA GLU A 152 -15.49 0.99 -4.92
C GLU A 152 -15.42 -0.42 -4.30
N GLY A 153 -14.47 -0.67 -3.39
CA GLY A 153 -14.32 -1.94 -2.66
C GLY A 153 -13.85 -3.12 -3.52
N THR A 154 -13.83 -2.99 -4.84
CA THR A 154 -13.35 -3.98 -5.80
C THR A 154 -12.75 -3.28 -7.02
N ARG A 155 -12.08 -4.03 -7.90
CA ARG A 155 -11.56 -3.47 -9.14
C ARG A 155 -12.67 -3.42 -10.18
N ASN A 156 -12.84 -2.26 -10.79
CA ASN A 156 -13.67 -2.09 -11.97
C ASN A 156 -12.92 -2.55 -13.22
N THR A 157 -13.53 -3.45 -13.98
CA THR A 157 -13.00 -3.92 -15.27
C THR A 157 -13.43 -3.04 -16.44
N ASN A 158 -14.41 -2.16 -16.23
CA ASN A 158 -14.80 -1.16 -17.23
C ASN A 158 -14.03 0.15 -16.97
N PRO A 159 -13.15 0.57 -17.90
CA PRO A 159 -12.36 1.78 -17.72
C PRO A 159 -13.16 3.08 -17.89
N GLU A 160 -14.35 3.02 -18.49
CA GLU A 160 -15.15 4.19 -18.86
C GLU A 160 -16.10 4.66 -17.75
N THR A 161 -16.29 3.84 -16.71
CA THR A 161 -17.25 4.13 -15.63
C THR A 161 -16.63 3.93 -14.25
N LEU A 162 -17.25 4.49 -13.23
CA LEU A 162 -16.93 4.24 -11.83
C LEU A 162 -17.99 3.32 -11.23
N LEU A 163 -17.60 2.39 -10.36
CA LEU A 163 -18.56 1.67 -9.54
C LEU A 163 -19.10 2.60 -8.43
N PRO A 164 -20.29 2.30 -7.89
CA PRO A 164 -20.81 3.03 -6.74
C PRO A 164 -19.84 2.96 -5.56
N PHE A 165 -19.61 4.11 -4.92
CA PHE A 165 -18.77 4.17 -3.73
C PHE A 165 -19.54 3.69 -2.50
N HIS A 166 -18.90 2.87 -1.68
CA HIS A 166 -19.47 2.46 -0.41
C HIS A 166 -19.56 3.66 0.53
N LYS A 167 -20.78 3.99 0.98
CA LYS A 167 -21.05 5.14 1.88
C LYS A 167 -20.22 5.13 3.17
N GLY A 168 -19.82 3.94 3.64
CA GLY A 168 -18.99 3.78 4.83
C GLY A 168 -17.52 4.15 4.64
N SER A 169 -17.04 4.27 3.41
CA SER A 169 -15.62 4.56 3.11
C SER A 169 -15.19 5.98 3.43
N PHE A 170 -16.14 6.90 3.63
CA PHE A 170 -15.88 8.32 3.93
C PHE A 170 -16.26 8.72 5.36
N LYS A 171 -16.53 7.74 6.23
CA LYS A 171 -16.85 7.97 7.65
C LYS A 171 -15.60 7.76 8.50
#